data_AF-A0A661DT30-F1
#
_entry.id   AF-A0A661DT30-F1
#
_cell.length_a   1.000
_cell.length_b   1.000
_cell.length_c   1.000
_cell.angle_alpha   90.00
_cell.angle_beta   90.00
_cell.angle_gamma   90.00
#
_symmetry.space_group_name_H-M   'P 1'
#
loop_
_entity.id
_entity.type
_entity.pdbx_description
1 polymer ?
#
loop_
_entity_poly.entity_id
_entity_poly.type
_entity_poly.pdbx_seq_one_letter_code
_entity_poly.pdbx_strand_id
1 'polypeptide(L)'
;MTTRLELESNEYQRRQAEALEQIGATLEIITYAINRSAPPIPLTIDPMIEDPSTWAERSGEPKPDLETMKRARLYVWLGNGEAVRIRKRALLSQPAMGDIVGVSGAAVSRWETGNRYPTGDRVNVYAAVLHRLNEEQRR
;
A
#
# COMPACT_ATOMS: atom_id res chain seq x y z
N MET A 1 -18.79 -41.68 31.66
CA MET A 1 -18.44 -40.67 32.68
C MET A 1 -17.42 -39.74 32.06
N THR A 2 -17.86 -38.62 31.48
CA THR A 2 -16.97 -37.60 30.91
C THR A 2 -16.28 -36.88 32.05
N THR A 3 -14.95 -36.78 31.98
CA THR A 3 -14.15 -36.21 33.06
C THR A 3 -14.28 -34.68 33.08
N ARG A 4 -14.20 -34.07 34.26
CA ARG A 4 -14.30 -32.61 34.45
C ARG A 4 -13.32 -31.82 33.56
N LEU A 5 -12.14 -32.40 33.30
CA LEU A 5 -11.11 -31.81 32.44
C LEU A 5 -11.51 -31.79 30.95
N GLU A 6 -12.27 -32.78 30.47
CA GLU A 6 -12.78 -32.81 29.10
C GLU A 6 -13.87 -31.75 28.87
N LEU A 7 -14.70 -31.46 29.89
CA LEU A 7 -15.70 -30.40 29.84
C LEU A 7 -15.05 -29.01 29.78
N GLU A 8 -14.04 -28.74 30.61
CA GLU A 8 -13.31 -27.47 30.63
C GLU A 8 -12.55 -27.21 29.31
N SER A 9 -11.97 -28.26 28.71
CA SER A 9 -11.32 -28.16 27.39
C SER A 9 -12.32 -27.83 26.28
N ASN A 10 -13.54 -28.35 26.35
CA ASN A 10 -14.55 -28.14 25.31
C ASN A 10 -15.15 -26.72 25.40
N GLU A 11 -15.34 -26.20 26.62
CA GLU A 11 -15.74 -24.79 26.82
C GLU A 11 -14.66 -23.82 26.34
N TYR A 12 -13.37 -24.13 26.56
CA TYR A 12 -12.27 -23.31 26.07
C TYR A 12 -12.25 -23.23 24.54
N GLN A 13 -12.41 -24.38 23.86
CA GLN A 13 -12.45 -24.44 22.39
C GLN A 13 -13.67 -23.68 21.83
N ARG A 14 -14.84 -23.76 22.49
CA ARG A 14 -16.02 -22.96 22.10
C ARG A 14 -15.78 -21.46 22.24
N ARG A 15 -15.23 -21.00 23.37
CA ARG A 15 -14.92 -19.57 23.57
C ARG A 15 -13.87 -19.06 22.57
N GLN A 16 -12.90 -19.90 22.21
CA GLN A 16 -11.91 -19.56 21.20
C GLN A 16 -12.53 -19.43 19.80
N ALA A 17 -13.45 -20.33 19.43
CA ALA A 17 -14.17 -20.26 18.17
C ALA A 17 -15.08 -19.01 18.09
N GLU A 18 -15.82 -18.71 19.16
CA GLU A 18 -16.67 -17.51 19.25
C GLU A 18 -15.84 -16.21 19.16
N ALA A 19 -14.68 -16.16 19.82
CA ALA A 19 -13.78 -15.01 19.73
C ALA A 19 -13.22 -14.79 18.32
N LEU A 20 -12.88 -15.87 17.60
CA LEU A 20 -12.41 -15.80 16.22
C LEU A 20 -13.52 -15.37 15.25
N GLU A 21 -14.76 -15.84 15.46
CA GLU A 21 -15.93 -15.40 14.70
C GLU A 21 -16.22 -13.91 14.92
N GLN A 22 -16.13 -13.44 16.16
CA GLN A 22 -16.34 -12.04 16.50
C GLN A 22 -15.24 -11.12 15.94
N ILE A 23 -14.00 -11.60 15.88
CA ILE A 23 -12.89 -10.91 15.19
C ILE A 23 -13.14 -10.88 13.67
N GLY A 24 -13.58 -12.00 13.07
CA GLY A 24 -13.92 -12.09 11.66
C GLY A 24 -15.01 -11.10 11.25
N ALA A 25 -16.12 -11.06 12.00
CA ALA A 25 -17.22 -10.13 11.77
C ALA A 25 -16.78 -8.66 11.90
N THR A 26 -15.88 -8.35 12.84
CA THR A 26 -15.34 -6.99 13.01
C THR A 26 -14.44 -6.58 11.83
N LEU A 27 -13.63 -7.52 11.32
CA LEU A 27 -12.79 -7.29 10.15
C LEU A 27 -13.61 -7.11 8.86
N GLU A 28 -14.73 -7.83 8.71
CA GLU A 28 -15.66 -7.62 7.59
C GLU A 28 -16.30 -6.23 7.65
N ILE A 29 -16.75 -5.76 8.83
CA ILE A 29 -17.33 -4.42 8.99
C ILE A 29 -16.30 -3.33 8.67
N ILE A 30 -15.06 -3.47 9.15
CA ILE A 30 -13.97 -2.51 8.86
C ILE A 30 -13.63 -2.54 7.36
N THR A 31 -13.50 -3.72 6.76
CA THR A 31 -13.24 -3.88 5.32
C THR A 31 -14.36 -3.28 4.48
N TYR A 32 -15.62 -3.49 4.88
CA TYR A 32 -16.80 -2.93 4.26
C TYR A 32 -16.87 -1.41 4.38
N ALA A 33 -16.53 -0.85 5.54
CA ALA A 33 -16.49 0.59 5.77
C ALA A 33 -15.37 1.28 4.97
N ILE A 34 -14.19 0.68 4.90
CA ILE A 34 -13.06 1.16 4.07
C ILE A 34 -13.44 1.18 2.59
N ASN A 35 -14.14 0.14 2.11
CA ASN A 35 -14.58 0.04 0.72
C ASN A 35 -15.76 0.95 0.35
N ARG A 36 -16.49 1.54 1.32
CA ARG A 36 -17.65 2.41 1.07
C ARG A 36 -17.40 3.91 1.27
N SER A 37 -16.34 4.32 1.98
CA SER A 37 -16.05 5.74 2.24
C SER A 37 -15.23 6.45 1.17
N ALA A 38 -14.74 5.74 0.16
CA ALA A 38 -14.34 6.35 -1.10
C ALA A 38 -15.38 5.97 -2.14
N PRO A 39 -15.93 6.90 -2.95
CA PRO A 39 -16.55 6.46 -4.19
C PRO A 39 -15.51 5.60 -4.91
N PRO A 40 -15.88 4.48 -5.55
CA PRO A 40 -15.00 3.92 -6.56
C PRO A 40 -14.73 5.09 -7.49
N ILE A 41 -13.48 5.60 -7.50
CA ILE A 41 -13.04 6.38 -8.64
C ILE A 41 -13.40 5.45 -9.79
N PRO A 42 -14.27 5.86 -10.73
CA PRO A 42 -14.46 5.04 -11.90
C PRO A 42 -13.07 4.96 -12.52
N LEU A 43 -12.41 3.81 -12.33
CA LEU A 43 -11.33 3.36 -13.19
C LEU A 43 -11.97 2.95 -14.53
N THR A 44 -12.83 3.81 -15.07
CA THR A 44 -12.84 4.07 -16.50
C THR A 44 -11.59 4.90 -16.77
N ILE A 45 -10.42 4.30 -16.49
CA ILE A 45 -9.31 4.49 -17.41
C ILE A 45 -9.85 3.75 -18.63
N ASP A 46 -10.40 4.52 -19.55
CA ASP A 46 -10.78 4.06 -20.87
C ASP A 46 -9.66 3.10 -21.35
N PRO A 47 -9.95 1.85 -21.77
CA PRO A 47 -8.91 0.94 -22.27
C PRO A 47 -8.16 1.48 -23.49
N MET A 48 -8.50 2.68 -23.98
CA MET A 48 -7.59 3.58 -24.69
C MET A 48 -6.60 4.27 -23.74
N ILE A 49 -5.72 3.51 -23.07
CA ILE A 49 -4.35 4.02 -22.91
C ILE A 49 -3.76 3.86 -24.31
N GLU A 50 -4.03 4.84 -25.17
CA GLU A 50 -3.21 5.01 -26.38
C GLU A 50 -1.74 5.00 -25.95
N ASP A 51 -0.87 4.47 -26.79
CA ASP A 51 0.58 4.57 -26.61
C ASP A 51 0.93 5.96 -26.04
N PRO A 52 1.63 6.08 -24.90
CA PRO A 52 2.01 7.38 -24.34
C PRO A 52 2.72 8.31 -25.34
N SER A 53 3.17 7.82 -26.50
CA SER A 53 3.61 8.62 -27.64
C SER A 53 2.51 9.45 -28.33
N THR A 54 1.26 8.97 -28.43
CA THR A 54 0.20 9.63 -29.23
C THR A 54 -0.43 10.85 -28.55
N TRP A 55 -0.53 10.86 -27.21
CA TRP A 55 -1.04 12.03 -26.47
C TRP A 55 -0.09 13.23 -26.57
N ALA A 56 1.23 12.99 -26.47
CA ALA A 56 2.24 14.03 -26.57
C ALA A 56 2.33 14.64 -27.99
N GLU A 57 2.08 13.84 -29.04
CA GLU A 57 2.06 14.31 -30.43
C GLU A 57 0.82 15.15 -30.76
N ARG A 58 -0.32 14.94 -30.07
CA ARG A 58 -1.57 15.67 -30.31
C ARG A 58 -1.74 16.95 -29.48
N SER A 59 -1.28 16.97 -28.23
CA SER A 59 -1.51 18.10 -27.33
C SER A 59 -0.54 19.26 -27.55
N GLY A 60 0.63 19.01 -28.16
CA GLY A 60 1.73 19.98 -28.22
C GLY A 60 2.36 20.24 -26.84
N GLU A 61 1.96 19.49 -25.81
CA GLU A 61 2.53 19.61 -24.47
C GLU A 61 3.84 18.82 -24.37
N PRO A 62 4.85 19.37 -23.68
CA PRO A 62 6.09 18.65 -23.44
C PRO A 62 5.81 17.38 -22.65
N LYS A 63 6.43 16.26 -23.06
CA LYS A 63 6.38 15.00 -22.32
C LYS A 63 6.76 15.27 -20.86
N PRO A 64 6.00 14.76 -19.87
CA PRO A 64 6.34 14.94 -18.47
C PRO A 64 7.76 14.45 -18.22
N ASP A 65 8.52 15.24 -17.47
CA ASP A 65 9.89 14.89 -17.12
C ASP A 65 9.92 13.61 -16.24
N LEU A 66 11.10 13.01 -16.14
CA LEU A 66 11.29 11.76 -15.42
C LEU A 66 10.86 11.85 -13.94
N GLU A 67 11.12 12.98 -13.27
CA GLU A 67 10.76 13.16 -11.86
C GLU A 67 9.25 13.28 -11.69
N THR A 68 8.57 13.97 -12.61
CA THR A 68 7.10 13.99 -12.67
C THR A 68 6.53 12.59 -12.82
N MET A 69 7.09 11.75 -13.71
CA MET A 69 6.65 10.37 -13.88
C MET A 69 6.90 9.51 -12.63
N LYS A 70 8.07 9.65 -11.99
CA LYS A 70 8.41 8.95 -10.75
C LYS A 70 7.44 9.30 -9.62
N ARG A 71 7.10 10.58 -9.46
CA ARG A 71 6.11 11.05 -8.49
C ARG A 71 4.73 10.44 -8.73
N ALA A 72 4.25 10.49 -9.97
CA ALA A 72 2.95 9.90 -10.32
C ALA A 72 2.93 8.40 -9.97
N ARG A 73 4.01 7.68 -10.29
CA ARG A 73 4.14 6.26 -9.97
C ARG A 73 4.21 5.99 -8.46
N LEU A 74 4.92 6.83 -7.70
CA LEU A 74 4.92 6.74 -6.23
C LEU A 74 3.50 6.79 -5.66
N TYR A 75 2.65 7.71 -6.12
CA TYR A 75 1.29 7.80 -5.59
C TYR A 75 0.44 6.58 -5.95
N VAL A 76 0.59 6.04 -7.16
CA VAL A 76 -0.06 4.77 -7.54
C VAL A 76 0.42 3.63 -6.63
N TRP A 77 1.72 3.53 -6.36
CA TRP A 77 2.30 2.52 -5.49
C TRP A 77 1.90 2.66 -4.02
N LEU A 78 1.72 3.89 -3.51
CA LEU A 78 1.20 4.11 -2.18
C LEU A 78 -0.27 3.69 -2.10
N GLY A 79 -1.08 4.04 -3.11
CA GLY A 79 -2.51 3.74 -3.14
C GLY A 79 -2.85 2.24 -3.22
N ASN A 80 -1.98 1.43 -3.82
CA ASN A 80 -2.21 -0.03 -3.97
C ASN A 80 -1.28 -0.90 -3.10
N GLY A 81 -0.52 -0.29 -2.19
CA GLY A 81 0.42 -0.95 -1.29
C GLY A 81 1.67 -1.51 -1.95
N GLU A 82 1.92 -1.23 -3.24
CA GLU A 82 3.12 -1.73 -3.94
C GLU A 82 4.42 -1.13 -3.37
N ALA A 83 4.38 0.10 -2.85
CA ALA A 83 5.53 0.70 -2.16
C ALA A 83 6.03 -0.20 -1.01
N VAL A 84 5.10 -0.77 -0.22
CA VAL A 84 5.40 -1.71 0.86
C VAL A 84 6.02 -2.99 0.31
N ARG A 85 5.46 -3.53 -0.79
CA ARG A 85 5.96 -4.77 -1.40
C ARG A 85 7.38 -4.58 -1.94
N ILE A 86 7.63 -3.49 -2.67
CA ILE A 86 8.96 -3.13 -3.17
C ILE A 86 9.96 -3.04 -2.02
N ARG A 87 9.63 -2.28 -0.96
CA ARG A 87 10.52 -2.15 0.20
C ARG A 87 10.79 -3.49 0.89
N LYS A 88 9.77 -4.30 1.11
CA LYS A 88 9.90 -5.61 1.77
C LYS A 88 10.69 -6.61 0.92
N ARG A 89 10.51 -6.63 -0.40
CA ARG A 89 11.32 -7.45 -1.32
C ARG A 89 12.80 -7.06 -1.27
N ALA A 90 13.09 -5.80 -1.01
CA ALA A 90 14.46 -5.30 -0.78
C ALA A 90 14.97 -5.57 0.65
N LEU A 91 14.23 -6.28 1.49
CA LEU A 91 14.56 -6.55 2.90
C LEU A 91 14.80 -5.28 3.75
N LEU A 92 14.20 -4.15 3.35
CA LEU A 92 14.35 -2.89 4.08
C LEU A 92 13.24 -2.73 5.14
N SER A 93 13.65 -2.40 6.36
CA SER A 93 12.72 -1.99 7.42
C SER A 93 12.23 -0.55 7.18
N GLN A 94 11.13 -0.16 7.83
CA GLN A 94 10.64 1.24 7.75
C GLN A 94 11.64 2.25 8.34
N PRO A 95 12.32 1.98 9.48
CA PRO A 95 13.41 2.82 9.95
C PRO A 95 14.54 2.97 8.93
N ALA A 96 15.02 1.87 8.34
CA ALA A 96 16.09 1.94 7.34
C ALA A 96 15.68 2.74 6.09
N MET A 97 14.45 2.57 5.62
CA MET A 97 13.90 3.42 4.55
C MET A 97 13.82 4.89 4.98
N GLY A 98 13.41 5.14 6.23
CA GLY A 98 13.40 6.47 6.82
C GLY A 98 14.78 7.13 6.79
N ASP A 99 15.82 6.42 7.22
CA ASP A 99 17.19 6.92 7.23
C ASP A 99 17.67 7.29 5.82
N ILE A 100 17.36 6.46 4.82
CA ILE A 100 17.68 6.73 3.40
C ILE A 100 16.94 7.99 2.90
N VAL A 101 15.66 8.12 3.24
CA VAL A 101 14.83 9.25 2.78
C VAL A 101 15.06 10.51 3.62
N GLY A 102 15.70 10.40 4.79
CA GLY A 102 15.92 11.46 5.76
C GLY A 102 14.68 11.83 6.58
N VAL A 103 13.87 10.84 6.95
CA VAL A 103 12.68 10.98 7.81
C VAL A 103 12.62 9.85 8.84
N SER A 104 11.72 9.92 9.82
CA SER A 104 11.54 8.81 10.76
C SER A 104 10.83 7.62 10.10
N GLY A 105 11.10 6.40 10.57
CA GLY A 105 10.37 5.20 10.13
C GLY A 105 8.84 5.30 10.37
N ALA A 106 8.41 6.03 11.39
CA ALA A 106 6.99 6.32 11.62
C ALA A 106 6.38 7.19 10.52
N ALA A 107 7.14 8.12 9.92
CA ALA A 107 6.68 8.88 8.76
C ALA A 107 6.49 7.97 7.55
N VAL A 108 7.45 7.07 7.28
CA VAL A 108 7.34 6.04 6.23
C VAL A 108 6.11 5.17 6.46
N SER A 109 5.88 4.71 7.70
CA SER A 109 4.68 3.93 8.03
C SER A 109 3.40 4.68 7.71
N ARG A 110 3.29 5.97 8.05
CA ARG A 110 2.08 6.77 7.74
C ARG A 110 1.89 6.96 6.25
N TRP A 111 2.97 7.06 5.48
CA TRP A 111 2.91 7.11 4.02
C TRP A 111 2.39 5.82 3.44
N GLU A 112 2.96 4.70 3.85
CA GLU A 112 2.62 3.37 3.36
C GLU A 112 1.22 2.90 3.73
N THR A 113 0.67 3.38 4.85
CA THR A 113 -0.71 3.07 5.26
C THR A 113 -1.74 4.08 4.73
N GLY A 114 -1.33 5.07 3.94
CA GLY A 114 -2.22 6.11 3.41
C GLY A 114 -2.69 7.14 4.44
N ASN A 115 -2.19 7.09 5.68
CA ASN A 115 -2.55 8.05 6.74
C ASN A 115 -1.98 9.45 6.46
N ARG A 116 -0.93 9.55 5.64
CA ARG A 116 -0.33 10.81 5.19
C ARG A 116 0.33 10.58 3.83
N TYR A 117 0.55 11.64 3.04
CA TYR A 117 1.40 11.58 1.85
C TYR A 117 2.74 12.31 2.06
N PRO A 118 3.84 11.85 1.42
CA PRO A 118 5.08 12.61 1.39
C PRO A 118 4.88 13.92 0.62
N THR A 119 5.56 14.97 1.04
CA THR A 119 5.47 16.31 0.43
C THR A 119 6.85 16.93 0.27
N GLY A 120 6.96 17.99 -0.55
CA GLY A 120 8.22 18.68 -0.81
C GLY A 120 9.29 17.75 -1.39
N ASP A 121 10.54 17.94 -1.02
CA ASP A 121 11.66 17.14 -1.56
C ASP A 121 11.57 15.65 -1.21
N ARG A 122 10.89 15.31 -0.10
CA ARG A 122 10.75 13.91 0.33
C ARG A 122 9.98 13.06 -0.67
N VAL A 123 9.09 13.65 -1.47
CA VAL A 123 8.39 12.93 -2.54
C VAL A 123 9.38 12.43 -3.60
N ASN A 124 10.35 13.27 -3.97
CA ASN A 124 11.35 12.95 -4.99
C ASN A 124 12.28 11.86 -4.50
N VAL A 125 12.81 12.05 -3.29
CA VAL A 125 13.76 11.10 -2.69
C VAL A 125 13.10 9.74 -2.53
N TYR A 126 11.86 9.70 -2.01
CA TYR A 126 11.18 8.44 -1.82
C TYR A 126 10.83 7.74 -3.14
N ALA A 127 10.34 8.49 -4.13
CA ALA A 127 10.05 7.96 -5.46
C ALA A 127 11.31 7.39 -6.11
N ALA A 128 12.44 8.10 -6.06
CA ALA A 128 13.71 7.67 -6.63
C ALA A 128 14.22 6.37 -5.98
N VAL A 129 14.15 6.26 -4.65
CA VAL A 129 14.56 5.05 -3.92
C VAL A 129 13.70 3.84 -4.33
N LEU A 130 12.37 3.97 -4.33
CA LEU A 130 11.49 2.86 -4.71
C LEU A 130 11.67 2.44 -6.17
N HIS A 131 11.88 3.38 -7.08
CA HIS A 131 12.19 3.07 -8.47
C HIS A 131 13.45 2.23 -8.60
N ARG A 132 14.54 2.66 -7.95
CA ARG A 132 15.80 1.94 -7.96
C ARG A 132 15.66 0.52 -7.40
N LEU A 133 15.01 0.37 -6.24
CA LEU A 133 14.79 -0.95 -5.62
C LEU A 133 13.97 -1.88 -6.52
N ASN A 134 12.93 -1.35 -7.18
CA ASN A 134 12.10 -2.13 -8.08
C ASN A 134 12.84 -2.53 -9.37
N GLU A 135 13.77 -1.71 -9.85
CA GLU A 135 14.65 -2.05 -10.98
C GLU A 135 15.68 -3.12 -10.60
N GLU A 136 16.29 -3.02 -9.42
CA GLU A 136 17.24 -4.01 -8.89
C GLU A 136 16.59 -5.38 -8.71
N GLN A 137 15.31 -5.43 -8.33
CA GLN A 137 14.55 -6.69 -8.15
C GLN A 137 14.13 -7.36 -9.47
N ARG A 138 14.23 -6.67 -10.61
CA ARG A 138 13.85 -7.20 -11.92
C ARG A 138 15.03 -7.79 -12.70
N ARG A 139 16.24 -7.62 -12.19
CA ARG A 139 17.47 -8.19 -12.75
C ARG A 139 17.71 -9.57 -12.17
#